data_AF-A0A6V7PTG0-F1
#
_entry.id   AF-A0A6V7PTG0-F1
#
_cell.length_a   1.000
_cell.length_b   1.000
_cell.length_c   1.000
_cell.angle_alpha   90.00
_cell.angle_beta   90.00
_cell.angle_gamma   90.00
#
_symmetry.space_group_name_H-M   'P 1'
#
loop_
_entity.id
_entity.type
_entity.pdbx_description
1 polymer ?
#
loop_
_entity_poly.entity_id
_entity_poly.type
_entity_poly.pdbx_seq_one_letter_code
_entity_poly.pdbx_strand_id
1 'polypeptide(L)'
;MTGHRVEFVDGRSEDFDAIVLATGYKSNVPSWLKDKEFFSNKDGLPRKPFPNSWKGERGLYAVGFTRRGLMGASADARRIARDIEQQWNAETKHGQSRS
;
A
#
# COMPACT_ATOMS: atom_id res chain seq x y z
N MET A 1 8.67 -31.65 -17.64
CA MET A 1 8.41 -30.56 -18.60
C MET A 1 8.99 -29.29 -18.01
N THR A 2 10.09 -28.81 -18.58
CA THR A 2 10.89 -27.68 -18.10
C THR A 2 10.19 -26.36 -18.45
N GLY A 3 9.70 -25.64 -17.44
CA GLY A 3 8.92 -24.40 -17.59
C GLY A 3 9.73 -23.16 -17.99
N HIS A 4 10.77 -23.32 -18.80
CA HIS A 4 11.68 -22.25 -19.24
C HIS A 4 11.47 -21.82 -20.69
N ARG A 5 10.57 -22.47 -21.43
CA ARG A 5 10.36 -22.22 -22.85
C ARG A 5 9.15 -21.32 -23.09
N VAL A 6 9.35 -20.23 -23.82
CA VAL A 6 8.29 -19.32 -24.28
C VAL A 6 8.03 -19.57 -25.76
N GLU A 7 6.77 -19.77 -26.12
CA GLU A 7 6.32 -19.89 -27.51
C GLU A 7 5.76 -18.55 -28.00
N PHE A 8 6.22 -18.10 -29.15
CA PHE A 8 5.79 -16.86 -29.80
C PHE A 8 4.70 -17.15 -30.83
N VAL A 9 3.89 -16.13 -31.16
CA VAL A 9 2.77 -16.25 -32.12
C VAL A 9 3.21 -16.64 -33.55
N ASP A 10 4.49 -16.48 -33.88
CA ASP A 10 5.09 -16.87 -35.15
C ASP A 10 5.59 -18.33 -35.16
N GLY A 11 5.34 -19.09 -34.08
CA GLY A 11 5.75 -20.49 -33.92
C GLY A 11 7.19 -20.66 -33.44
N ARG A 12 7.95 -19.58 -33.20
CA ARG A 12 9.27 -19.69 -32.56
C ARG A 12 9.14 -20.06 -31.09
N SER A 13 10.18 -20.71 -30.57
CA SER A 13 10.29 -21.03 -29.15
C SER A 13 11.69 -20.69 -28.66
N GLU A 14 11.80 -19.98 -27.54
CA GLU A 14 13.08 -19.59 -26.93
C GLU A 14 13.07 -19.90 -25.43
N ASP A 15 14.24 -20.18 -24.87
CA ASP A 15 14.41 -20.52 -23.46
C ASP A 15 14.86 -19.28 -22.66
N PHE A 16 14.26 -19.07 -21.48
CA PHE A 16 14.53 -17.92 -20.60
C PHE A 16 14.83 -18.37 -19.16
N ASP A 17 15.81 -17.71 -18.53
CA ASP A 17 16.16 -17.95 -17.13
C ASP A 17 15.08 -17.46 -16.17
N ALA A 18 14.38 -16.37 -16.52
CA ALA A 18 13.31 -15.79 -15.71
C ALA A 18 12.28 -15.05 -16.57
N ILE A 19 11.03 -15.06 -16.11
CA ILE A 19 9.90 -14.34 -16.71
C ILE A 19 9.25 -13.50 -15.61
N VAL A 20 9.12 -12.18 -15.82
CA VAL A 20 8.50 -11.26 -14.86
C VAL A 20 7.18 -10.75 -15.42
N LEU A 21 6.07 -11.10 -14.76
CA LEU A 21 4.74 -10.61 -15.11
C LEU A 21 4.43 -9.33 -14.33
N ALA A 22 4.43 -8.19 -15.02
CA ALA A 22 4.07 -6.88 -14.46
C ALA A 22 2.61 -6.51 -14.78
N THR A 23 1.67 -7.44 -14.57
CA THR A 23 0.24 -7.30 -14.95
C THR A 23 -0.54 -6.26 -14.13
N GLY A 24 0.14 -5.55 -13.24
CA GLY A 24 -0.46 -4.61 -12.29
C GLY A 24 -1.11 -5.29 -11.09
N TYR A 25 -1.57 -4.47 -10.15
CA TYR A 25 -2.29 -4.90 -8.95
C TYR A 25 -3.66 -4.21 -8.90
N LYS A 26 -4.71 -4.99 -8.61
CA LYS A 26 -6.06 -4.48 -8.35
C LYS A 26 -6.36 -4.64 -6.87
N SER A 27 -6.62 -3.53 -6.19
CA SER A 27 -6.90 -3.51 -4.75
C SER A 27 -8.20 -4.24 -4.43
N ASN A 28 -8.18 -5.08 -3.38
CA ASN A 28 -9.36 -5.71 -2.81
C ASN A 28 -9.89 -4.96 -1.57
N VAL A 29 -9.32 -3.81 -1.19
CA VAL A 29 -9.74 -3.02 -0.01
C VAL A 29 -11.27 -2.84 0.05
N PRO A 30 -11.97 -2.48 -1.04
CA PRO A 30 -13.42 -2.29 -0.98
C PRO A 30 -14.23 -3.56 -0.64
N SER A 31 -13.66 -4.76 -0.77
CA SER A 31 -14.37 -6.01 -0.46
C SER A 31 -14.44 -6.31 1.03
N TRP A 32 -13.53 -5.76 1.83
CA TRP A 32 -13.42 -6.06 3.26
C TRP A 32 -13.49 -4.83 4.16
N LEU A 33 -13.05 -3.67 3.68
CA LEU A 33 -13.13 -2.42 4.42
C LEU A 33 -14.37 -1.64 3.96
N LYS A 34 -15.39 -1.57 4.84
CA LYS A 34 -16.62 -0.78 4.61
C LYS A 34 -16.40 0.71 4.89
N ASP A 35 -15.30 1.25 4.38
CA ASP A 35 -14.98 2.67 4.47
C ASP A 35 -15.30 3.36 3.13
N LYS A 36 -15.89 4.56 3.20
CA LYS A 36 -16.23 5.35 2.00
C LYS A 36 -15.41 6.64 1.89
N GLU A 37 -14.77 7.06 2.98
CA GLU A 37 -14.12 8.37 3.10
C GLU A 37 -12.62 8.31 2.86
N PHE A 38 -11.96 7.26 3.31
CA PHE A 38 -10.52 7.09 3.16
C PHE A 38 -10.17 6.39 1.85
N PHE A 39 -10.86 5.30 1.49
CA PHE A 39 -10.65 4.56 0.24
C PHE A 39 -11.77 4.78 -0.79
N SER A 40 -11.39 4.77 -2.07
CA SER A 40 -12.32 4.81 -3.20
C SER A 40 -12.88 3.41 -3.49
N ASN A 41 -14.20 3.31 -3.58
CA ASN A 41 -14.88 2.05 -3.94
C ASN A 41 -14.63 1.59 -5.38
N LYS A 42 -14.09 2.46 -6.25
CA LYS A 42 -13.86 2.15 -7.67
C LYS A 42 -12.55 1.39 -7.88
N ASP A 43 -11.48 1.86 -7.27
CA ASP A 43 -10.11 1.38 -7.48
C ASP A 43 -9.43 0.88 -6.20
N GLY A 44 -10.08 1.03 -5.04
CA GLY A 44 -9.59 0.53 -3.76
C GLY A 44 -8.34 1.25 -3.28
N LEU A 45 -8.15 2.51 -3.68
CA LEU A 45 -7.01 3.34 -3.30
C LEU A 45 -7.44 4.50 -2.40
N PRO A 46 -6.52 5.06 -1.59
CA PRO A 46 -6.81 6.25 -0.81
C PRO A 46 -7.26 7.40 -1.70
N ARG A 47 -8.30 8.11 -1.27
CA ARG A 47 -8.87 9.24 -2.04
C ARG A 47 -7.95 10.45 -2.09
N LYS A 48 -7.21 10.69 -1.01
CA LYS A 48 -6.25 11.80 -0.94
C LYS A 48 -5.01 11.43 -1.76
N PRO A 49 -4.47 12.35 -2.56
CA PRO A 49 -3.21 12.12 -3.26
C PRO A 49 -2.02 12.12 -2.29
N PHE A 50 -0.89 11.55 -2.72
CA PHE A 50 0.40 11.75 -2.07
C PHE A 50 0.70 13.27 -1.98
N PRO A 51 1.23 13.79 -0.85
CA PRO A 51 1.78 13.06 0.30
C PRO A 51 0.80 12.79 1.44
N ASN A 52 -0.50 13.02 1.26
CA ASN A 52 -1.51 12.99 2.33
C ASN A 52 -2.44 11.77 2.27
N SER A 53 -2.08 10.76 1.46
CA SER A 53 -2.82 9.52 1.22
C SER A 53 -2.73 8.50 2.36
N TRP A 54 -1.88 8.73 3.36
CA TRP A 54 -1.44 7.70 4.32
C TRP A 54 -2.23 7.67 5.63
N LYS A 55 -2.97 8.74 5.98
CA LYS A 55 -3.68 8.85 7.27
C LYS A 55 -5.19 8.95 7.07
N GLY A 56 -5.90 7.96 7.60
CA GLY A 56 -7.35 7.94 7.76
C GLY A 56 -7.76 8.34 9.17
N GLU A 57 -9.02 8.10 9.51
CA GLU A 57 -9.54 8.36 10.85
C GLU A 57 -9.35 7.16 11.80
N ARG A 58 -9.45 7.40 13.11
CA ARG A 58 -9.54 6.35 14.14
C ARG A 58 -8.39 5.33 14.09
N GLY A 59 -7.17 5.80 13.84
CA GLY A 59 -5.97 4.97 13.78
C GLY A 59 -5.81 4.14 12.49
N LEU A 60 -6.65 4.38 11.47
CA LEU A 60 -6.50 3.75 10.16
C LEU A 60 -5.39 4.42 9.34
N TYR A 61 -4.48 3.62 8.80
CA TYR A 61 -3.39 4.10 7.94
C TYR A 61 -3.32 3.31 6.63
N ALA A 62 -2.75 3.92 5.59
CA ALA A 62 -2.48 3.28 4.30
C ALA A 62 -0.98 3.39 3.96
N VAL A 63 -0.37 2.26 3.60
CA VAL A 63 1.05 2.17 3.21
C VAL A 63 1.17 1.60 1.82
N GLY A 64 1.96 2.24 0.95
CA GLY A 64 2.31 1.68 -0.35
C GLY A 64 1.24 1.87 -1.44
N PHE A 65 0.14 2.56 -1.11
CA PHE A 65 -0.94 2.88 -2.05
C PHE A 65 -0.65 4.11 -2.91
N THR A 66 0.54 4.71 -2.78
CA THR A 66 0.93 5.94 -3.48
C THR A 66 1.32 5.75 -4.95
N ARG A 67 1.40 4.49 -5.43
CA ARG A 67 1.89 4.11 -6.77
C ARG A 67 3.30 4.65 -7.07
N ARG A 68 4.13 4.84 -6.04
CA ARG A 68 5.50 5.36 -6.11
C ARG A 68 6.56 4.29 -5.78
N GLY A 69 6.20 3.01 -5.94
CA GLY A 69 7.08 1.87 -5.64
C GLY A 69 7.55 1.83 -4.18
N LEU A 70 8.71 1.21 -3.97
CA LEU A 70 9.30 1.01 -2.64
C LEU A 70 9.57 2.32 -1.89
N MET A 71 9.98 3.37 -2.61
CA MET A 71 10.22 4.69 -2.02
C MET A 71 8.93 5.34 -1.50
N GLY A 72 7.82 5.17 -2.23
CA GLY A 72 6.50 5.58 -1.78
C GLY A 72 6.07 4.87 -0.49
N ALA A 73 6.22 3.55 -0.46
CA ALA A 73 5.91 2.75 0.73
C ALA A 73 6.77 3.15 1.93
N SER A 74 8.07 3.38 1.74
CA SER A 74 8.98 3.86 2.79
C SER A 74 8.58 5.24 3.33
N ALA A 75 8.18 6.16 2.44
CA ALA A 75 7.74 7.48 2.85
C ALA A 75 6.45 7.42 3.70
N ASP A 76 5.48 6.59 3.31
CA ASP A 76 4.25 6.37 4.08
C ASP A 76 4.58 5.75 5.45
N ALA A 77 5.38 4.68 5.48
CA ALA A 77 5.76 3.98 6.71
C ALA A 77 6.44 4.92 7.73
N ARG A 78 7.37 5.78 7.27
CA ARG A 78 8.02 6.78 8.14
C ARG A 78 7.05 7.81 8.69
N ARG A 79 6.03 8.23 7.92
CA ARG A 79 5.00 9.16 8.41
C ARG A 79 4.12 8.52 9.46
N ILE A 80 3.68 7.29 9.22
CA ILE A 80 2.84 6.53 10.15
C ILE A 80 3.57 6.27 11.46
N ALA A 81 4.83 5.84 11.41
CA ALA A 81 5.63 5.62 12.63
C ALA A 81 5.73 6.88 13.50
N ARG A 82 5.99 8.04 12.88
CA ARG A 82 6.01 9.33 13.59
C ARG A 82 4.66 9.71 14.17
N ASP A 83 3.57 9.44 13.45
CA ASP A 83 2.22 9.74 13.92
C ASP A 83 1.84 8.90 15.14
N ILE A 84 2.19 7.61 15.12
CA ILE A 84 2.00 6.69 16.25
C ILE A 84 2.83 7.14 17.46
N GLU A 85 4.11 7.48 17.25
CA GLU A 85 4.99 8.00 18.30
C GLU A 85 4.41 9.28 18.94
N GLN A 86 3.91 10.21 18.13
CA GLN A 86 3.29 11.43 18.63
C GLN A 86 2.04 11.16 19.46
N GLN A 87 1.18 10.23 19.02
CA GLN A 87 -0.01 9.83 19.76
C GLN A 87 0.36 9.18 21.11
N TRP A 88 1.31 8.24 21.10
CA TRP A 88 1.82 7.60 22.32
C TRP A 88 2.38 8.60 23.33
N ASN A 89 3.20 9.54 22.86
CA ASN A 89 3.78 10.58 23.71
C ASN A 89 2.73 11.55 24.25
N ALA A 90 1.66 11.81 23.49
CA ALA A 90 0.55 12.63 23.98
C ALA A 90 -0.25 11.91 25.07
N GLU A 91 -0.56 10.63 24.88
CA GLU A 91 -1.29 9.80 25.86
C GLU A 91 -0.53 9.67 27.18
N THR A 92 0.76 9.36 27.11
CA THR A 92 1.62 9.22 28.29
C THR A 92 1.74 10.51 29.10
N LYS A 93 1.83 11.67 28.44
CA LYS A 93 1.81 12.99 29.12
C LYS A 93 0.47 13.29 29.80
N HIS A 94 -0.65 12.92 29.19
CA HIS A 94 -1.98 13.09 29.80
C HIS A 94 -2.22 12.15 30.98
N GLY A 95 -1.63 10.94 30.95
CA GLY A 95 -1.68 10.00 32.08
C GLY A 95 -0.95 10.50 33.33
N GLN A 96 0.19 11.17 33.16
CA GLN A 96 0.98 11.74 34.26
C GLN A 96 0.35 12.99 34.91
N SER A 97 -0.50 13.72 34.18
CA SER A 97 -1.20 14.89 34.72
C SER A 97 -2.52 14.56 35.44
N ARG A 98 -2.96 13.29 35.40
CA ARG A 98 -4.19 12.80 36.03
C ARG A 98 -3.95 11.90 37.25
N SER A 99 -2.68 11.66 37.59
CA SER A 99 -2.23 10.95 38.80
C SER A 99 -1.80 11.93 39.88
#